data_AF-A0A3C0ILI5-F1
#
_entry.id   AF-A0A3C0ILI5-F1
#
_cell.length_a   1.000
_cell.length_b   1.000
_cell.length_c   1.000
_cell.angle_alpha   90.00
_cell.angle_beta   90.00
_cell.angle_gamma   90.00
#
_symmetry.space_group_name_H-M   'P 1'
#
loop_
_entity.id
_entity.type
_entity.pdbx_description
1 polymer ?
#
loop_
_entity_poly.entity_id
_entity_poly.type
_entity_poly.pdbx_seq_one_letter_code
_entity_poly.pdbx_strand_id
1 'polypeptide(L)'
;MWQRLSNRKKDSNRYAARHIAVKLHSLQRIGCWPISKENLITYYPRLAPLEHKRWCAEKMVFNFKFGHYNTNERSEKALLKDVLKIHDQLIPYDHLTEEEKRKDLNIFLMLPLMYGLQKVSS
;
A
#
# COMPACT_ATOMS: atom_id res chain seq x y z
N MET A 1 16.41 -6.99 2.39
CA MET A 1 17.40 -5.90 2.21
C MET A 1 17.23 -5.27 0.84
N TRP A 2 17.11 -3.93 0.77
CA TRP A 2 16.73 -3.14 -0.42
C TRP A 2 17.44 -3.53 -1.72
N GLN A 3 18.73 -3.88 -1.64
CA GLN A 3 19.54 -4.28 -2.80
C GLN A 3 18.99 -5.51 -3.54
N ARG A 4 18.32 -6.43 -2.82
CA ARG A 4 17.76 -7.68 -3.38
C ARG A 4 16.39 -7.50 -4.08
N LEU A 5 15.80 -6.31 -4.03
CA LEU A 5 14.54 -6.02 -4.72
C LEU A 5 14.78 -5.76 -6.20
N SER A 6 13.89 -6.25 -7.06
CA SER A 6 13.87 -5.87 -8.47
C SER A 6 13.58 -4.37 -8.61
N ASN A 7 14.04 -3.76 -9.71
CA ASN A 7 13.82 -2.33 -9.97
C ASN A 7 12.34 -1.96 -9.90
N ARG A 8 11.46 -2.80 -10.49
CA ARG A 8 10.01 -2.65 -10.39
C ARG A 8 9.47 -2.59 -8.95
N LYS A 9 10.00 -3.44 -8.06
CA LYS A 9 9.60 -3.45 -6.64
C LYS A 9 10.13 -2.21 -5.91
N LYS A 10 11.35 -1.77 -6.24
CA LYS A 10 11.92 -0.50 -5.74
C LYS A 10 11.08 0.70 -6.18
N ASP A 11 10.64 0.74 -7.43
CA ASP A 11 9.82 1.82 -7.97
C ASP A 11 8.44 1.87 -7.35
N SER A 12 7.78 0.72 -7.18
CA SER A 12 6.49 0.63 -6.45
C SER A 12 6.61 1.20 -5.03
N ASN A 13 7.70 0.89 -4.32
CA ASN A 13 7.96 1.47 -2.99
C ASN A 13 8.20 2.99 -3.05
N ARG A 14 8.93 3.48 -4.07
CA ARG A 14 9.14 4.93 -4.28
C ARG A 14 7.81 5.64 -4.56
N TYR A 15 6.91 5.06 -5.36
CA TYR A 15 5.59 5.63 -5.61
C TYR A 15 4.74 5.72 -4.35
N ALA A 16 4.73 4.67 -3.53
CA ALA A 16 4.04 4.69 -2.24
C ALA A 16 4.61 5.78 -1.30
N ALA A 17 5.94 5.93 -1.28
CA ALA A 17 6.62 6.95 -0.47
C ALA A 17 6.38 8.40 -0.96
N ARG A 18 6.35 8.63 -2.28
CA ARG A 18 6.05 9.96 -2.84
C ARG A 18 4.66 10.47 -2.46
N HIS A 19 3.70 9.57 -2.31
CA HIS A 19 2.34 9.92 -1.88
C HIS A 19 2.21 10.25 -0.40
N ILE A 20 3.28 10.18 0.40
CA ILE A 20 3.20 10.46 1.84
C ILE A 20 2.73 11.88 2.12
N ALA A 21 3.25 12.89 1.41
CA ALA A 21 2.80 14.27 1.57
C ALA A 21 1.29 14.43 1.27
N VAL A 22 0.80 13.77 0.22
CA VAL A 22 -0.62 13.77 -0.16
C VAL A 22 -1.48 13.08 0.90
N LYS A 23 -0.99 11.97 1.49
CA LYS A 23 -1.65 11.27 2.59
C LYS A 23 -1.74 12.15 3.83
N LEU A 24 -0.64 12.82 4.21
CA LEU A 24 -0.61 13.74 5.35
C LEU A 24 -1.62 14.89 5.16
N HIS A 25 -1.64 15.50 3.98
CA HIS A 25 -2.61 16.55 3.65
C HIS A 25 -4.06 16.03 3.70
N SER A 26 -4.31 14.84 3.15
CA SER A 26 -5.63 14.20 3.21
C SER A 26 -6.07 13.93 4.65
N LEU A 27 -5.17 13.46 5.51
CA LEU A 27 -5.42 13.20 6.93
C LEU A 27 -5.82 14.47 7.69
N GLN A 28 -5.16 15.60 7.42
CA GLN A 28 -5.51 16.89 7.99
C GLN A 28 -6.93 17.31 7.59
N ARG A 29 -7.31 17.13 6.32
CA ARG A 29 -8.62 17.53 5.79
C ARG A 29 -9.78 16.69 6.34
N ILE A 30 -9.54 15.42 6.66
CA ILE A 30 -10.58 14.55 7.24
C ILE A 30 -10.68 14.66 8.78
N GLY A 31 -9.89 15.52 9.41
CA GLY A 31 -9.88 15.68 10.88
C GLY A 31 -9.06 14.64 11.63
N CYS A 32 -8.22 13.86 10.93
CA CYS A 32 -7.27 12.92 11.56
C CYS A 32 -6.01 13.68 12.00
N TRP A 33 -6.18 14.67 12.89
CA TRP A 33 -5.11 15.48 13.45
C TRP A 33 -5.26 15.62 14.97
N PRO A 34 -4.18 15.47 15.77
CA PRO A 34 -2.81 15.12 15.38
C PRO A 34 -2.69 13.68 14.86
N ILE A 35 -1.61 13.37 14.12
CA ILE A 35 -1.35 12.02 13.61
C ILE A 35 -0.83 11.14 14.76
N SER A 36 -1.76 10.64 15.57
CA SER A 36 -1.51 9.65 16.63
C SER A 36 -1.96 8.26 16.20
N LYS A 37 -1.51 7.23 16.91
CA LYS A 37 -1.90 5.85 16.63
C LYS A 37 -3.41 5.66 16.80
N GLU A 38 -4.00 6.30 17.80
CA GLU A 38 -5.42 6.24 18.16
C GLU A 38 -6.29 6.85 17.04
N ASN A 39 -5.88 8.01 16.54
CA ASN A 39 -6.56 8.67 15.42
C ASN A 39 -6.42 7.83 14.14
N LEU A 40 -5.24 7.28 13.85
CA LEU A 40 -5.06 6.43 12.67
C LEU A 40 -5.93 5.16 12.73
N ILE A 41 -6.08 4.54 13.90
CA ILE A 41 -6.96 3.37 14.08
C ILE A 41 -8.43 3.78 13.90
N THR A 42 -8.83 4.95 14.40
CA THR A 42 -10.21 5.43 14.27
C THR A 42 -10.58 5.71 12.81
N TYR A 43 -9.67 6.34 12.06
CA TYR A 43 -9.88 6.67 10.65
C TYR A 43 -9.47 5.55 9.69
N TYR A 44 -8.96 4.42 10.21
CA TYR A 44 -8.48 3.27 9.43
C TYR A 44 -9.47 2.80 8.35
N PRO A 45 -10.78 2.60 8.65
CA PRO A 45 -11.73 2.11 7.65
C PRO A 45 -11.89 3.04 6.45
N ARG A 46 -11.54 4.32 6.58
CA ARG A 46 -11.58 5.30 5.48
C ARG A 46 -10.27 5.37 4.70
N LEU A 47 -9.14 5.12 5.37
CA LEU A 47 -7.79 5.27 4.82
C LEU A 47 -7.32 4.04 4.05
N ALA A 48 -7.57 2.84 4.59
CA ALA A 48 -7.10 1.60 4.00
C ALA A 48 -7.71 1.31 2.61
N PRO A 49 -9.02 1.51 2.37
CA PRO A 49 -9.57 1.36 1.02
C PRO A 49 -8.97 2.35 0.01
N LEU A 50 -8.59 3.54 0.47
CA LEU A 50 -8.00 4.58 -0.37
C LEU A 50 -6.60 4.17 -0.83
N GLU A 51 -5.80 3.61 0.08
CA GLU A 51 -4.47 3.07 -0.25
C GLU A 51 -4.56 1.84 -1.16
N HIS A 52 -5.50 0.93 -0.89
CA HIS A 52 -5.71 -0.23 -1.77
C HIS A 52 -6.12 0.20 -3.17
N LYS A 53 -7.04 1.16 -3.31
CA LYS A 53 -7.41 1.74 -4.61
C LYS A 53 -6.21 2.35 -5.34
N ARG A 54 -5.35 3.08 -4.63
CA ARG A 54 -4.11 3.65 -5.19
C ARG A 54 -3.17 2.53 -5.69
N TRP A 55 -2.99 1.46 -4.91
CA TRP A 55 -2.16 0.32 -5.29
C TRP A 55 -2.74 -0.45 -6.48
N CYS A 56 -4.05 -0.68 -6.52
CA CYS A 56 -4.75 -1.28 -7.65
C CYS A 56 -4.59 -0.44 -8.91
N ALA A 57 -4.77 0.88 -8.82
CA ALA A 57 -4.59 1.79 -9.95
C ALA A 57 -3.15 1.72 -10.50
N GLU A 58 -2.14 1.72 -9.64
CA GLU A 58 -0.74 1.52 -10.04
C GLU A 58 -0.56 0.20 -10.79
N LYS A 59 -1.13 -0.90 -10.29
CA LYS A 59 -1.03 -2.22 -10.93
C LYS A 59 -1.73 -2.25 -12.28
N MET A 60 -2.91 -1.65 -12.41
CA MET A 60 -3.64 -1.54 -13.67
C MET A 60 -2.87 -0.73 -14.71
N VAL A 61 -2.21 0.37 -14.31
CA VAL A 61 -1.32 1.16 -15.21
C VAL A 61 -0.16 0.31 -15.73
N PHE A 62 0.35 -0.62 -14.93
CA PHE A 62 1.36 -1.59 -15.35
C PHE A 62 0.77 -2.85 -16.00
N ASN A 63 -0.46 -2.76 -16.50
CA ASN A 63 -1.17 -3.79 -17.24
C ASN A 63 -1.39 -5.09 -16.45
N PHE A 64 -1.45 -5.00 -15.12
CA PHE A 64 -1.83 -6.15 -14.31
C PHE A 64 -3.31 -6.46 -14.44
N LYS A 65 -3.63 -7.76 -14.45
CA LYS A 65 -4.99 -8.28 -14.49
C LYS A 65 -5.29 -9.09 -13.26
N PHE A 66 -6.56 -9.11 -12.89
CA PHE A 66 -7.05 -10.02 -11.86
C PHE A 66 -6.92 -11.47 -12.35
N GLY A 67 -6.53 -12.36 -11.44
CA GLY A 67 -6.57 -13.80 -11.67
C GLY A 67 -6.17 -14.56 -10.42
N HIS A 68 -6.77 -15.74 -10.24
CA HIS A 68 -6.53 -16.58 -9.07
C HIS A 68 -5.20 -17.32 -9.19
N TYR A 69 -4.52 -17.50 -8.06
CA TYR A 69 -3.43 -18.45 -7.97
C TYR A 69 -4.01 -19.83 -7.71
N ASN A 70 -3.89 -20.72 -8.70
CA ASN A 70 -4.43 -22.09 -8.60
C ASN A 70 -3.53 -23.02 -7.79
N THR A 71 -2.33 -22.55 -7.41
CA THR A 71 -1.34 -23.34 -6.69
C THR A 71 -0.70 -22.53 -5.58
N ASN A 72 -0.19 -23.23 -4.57
CA ASN A 72 0.60 -22.64 -3.49
C ASN A 72 2.10 -22.59 -3.82
N GLU A 73 2.50 -23.00 -5.03
CA GLU A 73 3.89 -23.01 -5.43
C GLU A 73 4.43 -21.59 -5.63
N ARG A 74 5.54 -21.30 -4.95
CA ARG A 74 6.15 -19.96 -4.97
C ARG A 74 6.68 -19.58 -6.35
N SER A 75 7.23 -20.54 -7.07
CA SER A 75 7.74 -20.40 -8.45
C SER A 75 6.63 -19.98 -9.40
N GLU A 76 5.48 -20.65 -9.33
CA GLU A 76 4.34 -20.37 -10.18
C GLU A 76 3.71 -19.02 -9.84
N LYS A 77 3.52 -18.70 -8.55
CA LYS A 77 3.06 -17.35 -8.14
C LYS A 77 4.00 -16.25 -8.65
N ALA A 78 5.31 -16.50 -8.62
CA ALA A 78 6.28 -15.55 -9.16
C ALA A 78 6.16 -15.41 -10.68
N LEU A 79 5.97 -16.51 -11.42
CA LEU A 79 5.73 -16.48 -12.87
C LEU A 79 4.46 -15.70 -13.21
N LEU A 80 3.33 -16.05 -12.59
CA LEU A 80 2.03 -15.39 -12.78
C LEU A 80 2.14 -13.89 -12.50
N LYS A 81 2.77 -13.50 -11.40
CA LYS A 81 2.85 -12.09 -10.98
C LYS A 81 3.91 -11.28 -11.72
N ASP A 82 5.13 -11.79 -11.82
CA ASP A 82 6.26 -11.01 -12.35
C ASP A 82 6.30 -11.03 -13.88
N VAL A 83 5.90 -12.14 -14.52
CA VAL A 83 5.89 -12.31 -15.97
C VAL A 83 4.51 -12.04 -16.57
N LEU A 84 3.47 -12.78 -16.13
CA LEU A 84 2.12 -12.66 -16.73
C LEU A 84 1.30 -11.48 -16.22
N LYS A 85 1.80 -10.76 -15.21
CA LYS A 85 1.12 -9.61 -14.59
C LYS A 85 -0.25 -9.98 -14.01
N ILE A 86 -0.40 -11.19 -13.50
CA ILE A 86 -1.63 -11.64 -12.84
C ILE A 86 -1.50 -11.40 -11.34
N HIS A 87 -2.52 -10.81 -10.73
CA HIS A 87 -2.59 -10.65 -9.28
C HIS A 87 -4.01 -10.88 -8.75
N ASP A 88 -4.11 -11.79 -7.79
CA ASP A 88 -5.31 -12.21 -7.06
C ASP A 88 -5.95 -11.11 -6.18
N GLN A 89 -5.22 -10.04 -5.89
CA GLN A 89 -5.66 -8.96 -4.98
C GLN A 89 -6.20 -7.74 -5.70
N LEU A 90 -6.31 -7.79 -7.04
CA LEU A 90 -6.95 -6.74 -7.83
C LEU A 90 -8.47 -6.85 -7.78
N ILE A 91 -8.99 -6.83 -6.55
CA ILE A 91 -10.41 -6.91 -6.20
C ILE A 91 -10.78 -5.74 -5.29
N PRO A 92 -12.09 -5.43 -5.13
CA PRO A 92 -12.53 -4.44 -4.16
C PRO A 92 -12.00 -4.71 -2.75
N TYR A 93 -11.67 -3.65 -2.01
CA TYR A 93 -11.10 -3.74 -0.66
C TYR A 93 -11.95 -4.58 0.29
N ASP A 94 -13.27 -4.50 0.17
CA ASP A 94 -14.21 -5.22 1.02
C ASP A 94 -14.12 -6.75 0.86
N HIS A 95 -13.60 -7.23 -0.28
CA HIS A 95 -13.44 -8.65 -0.60
C HIS A 95 -12.05 -9.19 -0.22
N LEU A 96 -11.15 -8.34 0.29
CA LEU A 96 -9.84 -8.79 0.78
C LEU A 96 -9.98 -9.53 2.11
N THR A 97 -9.04 -10.44 2.37
CA THR A 97 -8.87 -11.03 3.69
C THR A 97 -8.32 -10.00 4.68
N GLU A 98 -8.59 -10.18 5.97
CA GLU A 98 -8.10 -9.27 7.02
C GLU A 98 -6.56 -9.19 7.06
N GLU A 99 -5.87 -10.27 6.69
CA GLU A 99 -4.40 -10.28 6.57
C GLU A 99 -3.91 -9.31 5.49
N GLU A 100 -4.58 -9.26 4.34
CA GLU A 100 -4.22 -8.39 3.23
C GLU A 100 -4.57 -6.93 3.53
N LYS A 101 -5.74 -6.67 4.12
CA LYS A 101 -6.13 -5.33 4.58
C LYS A 101 -5.12 -4.72 5.56
N ARG A 102 -4.52 -5.55 6.42
CA ARG A 102 -3.47 -5.11 7.36
C ARG A 102 -2.21 -4.60 6.65
N LYS A 103 -1.92 -5.04 5.42
CA LYS A 103 -0.76 -4.52 4.67
C LYS A 103 -0.95 -3.07 4.25
N ASP A 104 -2.18 -2.69 3.88
CA ASP A 104 -2.53 -1.31 3.56
C ASP A 104 -2.43 -0.39 4.79
N LEU A 105 -2.62 -0.93 5.99
CA LEU A 105 -2.45 -0.18 7.24
C LEU A 105 -0.98 0.18 7.54
N ASN A 106 -0.05 -0.71 7.22
CA ASN A 106 1.35 -0.57 7.63
C ASN A 106 1.97 0.77 7.19
N ILE A 107 1.59 1.29 6.02
CA ILE A 107 2.11 2.57 5.54
C ILE A 107 1.62 3.75 6.39
N PHE A 108 0.39 3.68 6.91
CA PHE A 108 -0.17 4.72 7.77
C PHE A 108 0.43 4.70 9.17
N LEU A 109 0.71 3.50 9.71
CA LEU A 109 1.38 3.36 11.01
C LEU A 109 2.80 3.93 11.03
N MET A 110 3.45 4.02 9.87
CA MET A 110 4.77 4.65 9.73
C MET A 110 4.70 6.18 9.64
N LEU A 111 3.54 6.77 9.32
CA LEU A 111 3.40 8.21 9.14
C LEU A 111 3.76 9.05 10.38
N PRO A 112 3.37 8.70 11.62
CA PRO A 112 3.78 9.45 12.80
C PRO A 112 5.29 9.53 12.95
N LEU A 113 5.99 8.41 12.71
CA LEU A 113 7.45 8.34 12.79
C LEU A 113 8.10 9.21 11.72
N MET A 114 7.61 9.11 10.48
CA MET A 114 8.13 9.90 9.36
C MET A 114 7.87 11.40 9.53
N TYR A 115 6.70 11.77 10.04
CA TYR A 115 6.35 13.15 10.35
C TYR A 115 7.22 13.72 11.48
N GLY A 116 7.51 12.92 12.51
CA GLY A 116 8.45 13.29 13.57
C GLY A 116 9.85 13.57 13.04
N LEU A 117 10.38 12.72 12.16
CA LEU A 117 11.70 12.90 11.56
C LEU A 117 11.81 14.15 10.66
N GLN A 118 10.74 14.48 9.92
CA GLN A 118 10.72 15.71 9.11
C GLN A 118 10.83 16.98 9.95
N LYS A 119 10.21 17.01 11.14
CA LYS A 119 10.28 18.16 12.05
C LYS A 119 11.65 18.35 12.72
N VAL A 120 12.42 17.28 12.90
CA VAL A 120 13.77 17.35 13.49
C VAL A 120 14.81 17.80 12.45
N SER A 121 14.48 17.66 11.16
CA SER A 121 15.36 17.97 10.03
C SER A 121 15.09 19.35 9.39
N SER A 122 14.16 20.13 9.96
CA SER A 122 13.76 21.47 9.51
C SER A 122 14.05 22.48 10.61
#